data_AF-X0WFX3-F1
#
_entry.id   AF-X0WFX3-F1
#
_cell.length_a   1.000
_cell.length_b   1.000
_cell.length_c   1.000
_cell.angle_alpha   90.00
_cell.angle_beta   90.00
_cell.angle_gamma   90.00
#
_symmetry.space_group_name_H-M   'P 1'
#
loop_
_entity.id
_entity.type
_entity.pdbx_description
1 polymer ?
#
loop_
_entity_poly.entity_id
_entity_poly.type
_entity_poly.pdbx_seq_one_letter_code
_entity_poly.pdbx_strand_id
1 'polypeptide(L)'
;MGIANIWLWLNQYFNPNAAGFCIFSKKKIHEKLKGFDESLKNSEDHDYVKRGSKFAKFRVLKSKRINVSMRRFDKEGRFNLVKKYIYFTFYRIFKGEIKEDIQEYEFGNF
;
A
#
# COMPACT_ATOMS: atom_id res chain seq x y z
N MET A 1 -14.40 -12.40 -6.97
CA MET A 1 -13.24 -11.60 -6.54
C MET A 1 -13.79 -10.52 -5.60
N GLY A 2 -13.28 -10.39 -4.36
CA GLY A 2 -13.87 -9.45 -3.38
C GLY A 2 -13.63 -7.98 -3.75
N ILE A 3 -14.40 -7.07 -3.13
CA ILE A 3 -14.36 -5.61 -3.41
C ILE A 3 -12.94 -5.04 -3.29
N ALA A 4 -12.21 -5.40 -2.24
CA ALA A 4 -10.82 -4.96 -2.05
C ALA A 4 -9.88 -5.41 -3.20
N ASN A 5 -10.06 -6.63 -3.71
CA ASN A 5 -9.25 -7.14 -4.81
C ASN A 5 -9.58 -6.43 -6.13
N ILE A 6 -10.87 -6.09 -6.36
CA ILE A 6 -11.30 -5.30 -7.52
C ILE A 6 -10.69 -3.90 -7.44
N TRP A 7 -10.74 -3.28 -6.27
CA TRP A 7 -10.15 -1.95 -6.03
C TRP A 7 -8.65 -1.91 -6.32
N LEU A 8 -7.88 -2.88 -5.80
CA LEU A 8 -6.45 -3.02 -6.09
C LEU A 8 -6.19 -3.26 -7.57
N TRP A 9 -7.02 -4.09 -8.22
CA TRP A 9 -6.90 -4.37 -9.63
C TRP A 9 -7.14 -3.13 -10.51
N LEU A 10 -8.09 -2.25 -10.17
CA LEU A 10 -8.33 -1.02 -10.92
C LEU A 10 -7.22 0.03 -10.67
N ASN A 11 -6.76 0.15 -9.43
CA ASN A 11 -5.78 1.18 -9.05
C ASN A 11 -4.43 1.02 -9.77
N GLN A 12 -4.03 -0.20 -10.17
CA GLN A 12 -2.77 -0.42 -10.87
C GLN A 12 -2.59 0.37 -12.18
N TYR A 13 -3.69 0.90 -12.76
CA TYR A 13 -3.67 1.66 -14.01
C TYR A 13 -3.60 3.18 -13.80
N PHE A 14 -4.27 3.70 -12.77
CA PHE A 14 -4.46 5.15 -12.58
C PHE A 14 -3.60 5.70 -11.43
N ASN A 15 -3.44 4.94 -10.36
CA ASN A 15 -2.70 5.34 -9.17
C ASN A 15 -1.96 4.13 -8.58
N PRO A 16 -0.73 3.86 -9.05
CA PRO A 16 0.05 2.70 -8.64
C PRO A 16 0.21 2.66 -7.12
N ASN A 17 -0.53 1.74 -6.50
CA ASN A 17 -0.57 1.55 -5.06
C ASN A 17 -0.37 0.07 -4.78
N ALA A 18 0.56 -0.26 -3.90
CA ALA A 18 0.75 -1.62 -3.40
C ALA A 18 0.44 -1.67 -1.92
N ALA A 19 -0.10 -2.82 -1.50
CA ALA A 19 -0.10 -3.16 -0.10
C ALA A 19 1.25 -3.84 0.21
N GLY A 20 1.93 -3.42 1.29
CA GLY A 20 3.28 -3.88 1.65
C GLY A 20 3.46 -5.34 1.97
N PHE A 21 2.40 -6.15 1.90
CA PHE A 21 2.48 -7.57 2.20
C PHE A 21 3.42 -8.32 1.25
N CYS A 22 3.46 -7.91 -0.04
CA CYS A 22 4.33 -8.56 -1.03
C CYS A 22 4.48 -7.71 -2.29
N ILE A 23 5.72 -7.33 -2.60
CA ILE A 23 6.08 -6.57 -3.80
C ILE A 23 7.29 -7.25 -4.45
N PHE A 24 7.19 -7.52 -5.75
CA PHE A 24 8.31 -7.98 -6.56
C PHE A 24 8.85 -6.82 -7.39
N SER A 25 10.16 -6.63 -7.38
CA SER A 25 10.85 -5.60 -8.16
C SER A 25 12.12 -6.17 -8.78
N LYS A 26 12.46 -5.70 -9.98
CA LYS A 26 13.77 -6.02 -10.58
C LYS A 26 14.85 -5.28 -9.79
N LYS A 27 15.97 -5.94 -9.50
CA LYS A 27 17.13 -5.35 -8.79
C LYS A 27 17.50 -3.96 -9.33
N LYS A 28 17.65 -3.84 -10.64
CA LYS A 28 17.97 -2.56 -11.31
C LYS A 28 16.98 -1.42 -11.03
N ILE A 29 15.69 -1.74 -10.83
CA ILE A 29 14.66 -0.73 -10.50
C ILE A 29 14.82 -0.34 -9.04
N HIS A 30 14.96 -1.31 -8.15
CA HIS A 30 15.18 -1.05 -6.72
C HIS A 30 16.42 -0.18 -6.46
N GLU A 31 17.55 -0.50 -7.11
CA GLU A 31 18.78 0.29 -7.02
C GLU A 31 18.60 1.71 -7.57
N LYS A 32 17.91 1.85 -8.71
CA LYS A 32 17.60 3.17 -9.30
C LYS A 32 16.71 4.01 -8.38
N LEU A 33 15.82 3.38 -7.63
CA LEU A 33 14.97 4.01 -6.64
C LEU A 33 15.69 4.34 -5.33
N LYS A 34 16.92 3.83 -5.13
CA LYS A 34 17.64 3.86 -3.85
C LYS A 34 16.83 3.24 -2.70
N GLY A 35 16.04 2.21 -3.02
CA GLY A 35 15.18 1.54 -2.03
C GLY A 35 13.89 2.27 -1.67
N PHE A 36 13.35 1.93 -0.50
CA PHE A 36 12.18 2.57 0.09
C PHE A 36 12.60 3.91 0.72
N ASP A 37 11.67 4.86 0.79
CA ASP A 37 11.91 6.11 1.52
C ASP A 37 11.62 5.88 3.01
N GLU A 38 12.68 5.66 3.79
CA GLU A 38 12.59 5.40 5.23
C GLU A 38 12.11 6.63 6.04
N SER A 39 12.06 7.83 5.43
CA SER A 39 11.46 8.99 6.09
C SER A 39 9.93 8.91 6.15
N LEU A 40 9.31 8.04 5.34
CA LEU A 40 7.88 7.77 5.36
C LEU A 40 7.57 6.71 6.42
N LYS A 41 6.93 7.12 7.52
CA LYS A 41 6.48 6.19 8.57
C LYS A 41 5.32 5.29 8.14
N ASN A 42 4.51 5.76 7.21
CA ASN A 42 3.34 5.07 6.70
C ASN A 42 3.32 5.18 5.16
N SER A 43 2.92 4.10 4.48
CA SER A 43 2.72 4.09 3.03
C SER A 43 4.00 4.17 2.17
N GLU A 44 5.14 3.77 2.71
CA GLU A 44 6.41 3.62 2.02
C GLU A 44 6.30 2.75 0.75
N ASP A 45 5.47 1.70 0.80
CA ASP A 45 5.19 0.81 -0.34
C ASP A 45 4.55 1.54 -1.50
N HIS A 46 3.65 2.46 -1.17
CA HIS A 46 2.92 3.21 -2.17
C HIS A 46 3.83 4.22 -2.86
N ASP A 47 4.68 4.92 -2.11
CA ASP A 47 5.73 5.77 -2.68
C ASP A 47 6.67 4.94 -3.57
N TYR A 48 7.15 3.79 -3.06
CA TYR A 48 8.07 2.91 -3.79
C TYR A 48 7.52 2.49 -5.15
N VAL A 49 6.26 2.05 -5.19
CA VAL A 49 5.60 1.64 -6.44
C VAL A 49 5.29 2.82 -7.35
N LYS A 50 4.92 3.98 -6.81
CA LYS A 50 4.65 5.21 -7.58
C LYS A 50 5.91 5.79 -8.20
N ARG A 51 7.05 5.80 -7.50
CA ARG A 51 8.34 6.18 -8.09
C ARG A 51 8.80 5.13 -9.09
N GLY A 52 8.67 3.84 -8.76
CA GLY A 52 8.99 2.72 -9.64
C GLY A 52 8.18 2.73 -10.94
N SER A 53 6.91 3.14 -10.89
CA SER A 53 6.03 3.18 -12.06
C SER A 53 6.45 4.20 -13.12
N LYS A 54 7.30 5.17 -12.76
CA LYS A 54 7.92 6.10 -13.71
C LYS A 54 8.98 5.43 -14.60
N PHE A 55 9.51 4.28 -14.17
CA PHE A 55 10.57 3.55 -14.87
C PHE A 55 10.14 2.17 -15.40
N ALA A 56 9.08 1.59 -14.85
CA ALA A 56 8.57 0.27 -15.24
C ALA A 56 7.05 0.17 -15.05
N LYS A 57 6.39 -0.75 -15.76
CA LYS A 57 4.95 -0.99 -15.58
C LYS A 57 4.69 -1.73 -14.27
N PHE A 58 3.91 -1.14 -13.37
CA PHE A 58 3.40 -1.82 -12.17
C PHE A 58 2.13 -2.62 -12.49
N ARG A 59 2.07 -3.89 -12.09
CA ARG A 59 0.90 -4.78 -12.31
C ARG A 59 0.69 -5.74 -11.15
N VAL A 60 -0.57 -6.12 -10.92
CA VAL A 60 -0.95 -7.13 -9.92
C VAL A 60 -0.81 -8.54 -10.50
N LEU A 61 -0.08 -9.42 -9.80
CA LEU A 61 0.06 -10.82 -10.18
C LEU A 61 -1.23 -11.60 -9.86
N LYS A 62 -1.89 -12.14 -10.88
CA LYS A 62 -3.18 -12.85 -10.73
C LYS A 62 -3.04 -14.37 -10.52
N SER A 63 -1.86 -14.93 -10.78
CA SER A 63 -1.64 -16.38 -10.78
C SER A 63 -1.61 -17.01 -9.39
N LYS A 64 -1.31 -16.21 -8.35
CA LYS A 64 -1.23 -16.66 -6.96
C LYS A 64 -1.99 -15.70 -6.06
N ARG A 65 -2.59 -16.27 -5.01
CA ARG A 65 -3.29 -15.52 -3.96
C ARG A 65 -2.44 -15.55 -2.71
N ILE A 66 -2.32 -14.40 -2.06
CA ILE A 66 -1.68 -14.29 -0.76
C ILE A 66 -2.79 -14.19 0.28
N ASN A 67 -2.79 -15.11 1.22
CA ASN A 67 -3.72 -15.06 2.34
C ASN A 67 -3.15 -14.10 3.38
N VAL A 68 -3.95 -13.10 3.76
CA VAL A 68 -3.59 -12.12 4.79
C VAL A 68 -4.40 -12.40 6.05
N SER A 69 -3.79 -12.19 7.22
CA SER A 69 -4.45 -12.42 8.50
C SER A 69 -5.55 -11.39 8.76
N MET A 70 -6.70 -11.86 9.25
CA MET A 70 -7.82 -11.00 9.68
C MET A 70 -7.61 -10.39 11.07
N ARG A 71 -6.51 -10.73 11.76
CA ARG A 71 -6.21 -10.29 13.14
C ARG A 71 -6.37 -8.79 13.36
N ARG A 72 -6.01 -7.95 12.38
CA ARG A 72 -6.17 -6.49 12.46
C ARG A 72 -7.64 -6.05 12.37
N PHE A 73 -8.41 -6.68 11.50
CA PHE A 73 -9.84 -6.44 11.38
C PHE A 73 -10.59 -6.82 12.66
N ASP A 74 -10.14 -7.88 13.34
CA ASP A 74 -10.75 -8.33 14.58
C ASP A 74 -10.36 -7.44 15.78
N LYS A 75 -9.10 -6.98 15.85
CA LYS A 75 -8.60 -6.08 16.92
C LYS A 75 -9.13 -4.64 16.81
N GLU A 76 -9.05 -4.02 15.64
CA GLU A 76 -9.48 -2.61 15.44
C GLU A 76 -10.99 -2.49 15.16
N GLY A 77 -11.65 -3.60 14.84
CA GLY A 77 -13.05 -3.64 14.42
C GLY A 77 -13.21 -3.32 12.93
N ARG A 78 -13.97 -4.17 12.22
CA ARG A 78 -14.11 -4.13 10.74
C ARG A 78 -14.56 -2.77 10.21
N PHE A 79 -15.59 -2.17 10.83
CA PHE A 79 -16.13 -0.89 10.39
C PHE A 79 -15.16 0.27 10.61
N ASN A 80 -14.45 0.29 11.75
CA ASN A 80 -13.48 1.34 12.05
C ASN A 80 -12.30 1.29 11.09
N LEU A 81 -11.80 0.09 10.80
CA LEU A 81 -10.70 -0.10 9.86
C LEU A 81 -11.08 0.29 8.43
N VAL A 82 -12.30 -0.05 7.99
CA VAL A 82 -12.81 0.39 6.68
C VAL A 82 -12.91 1.92 6.60
N LYS A 83 -13.49 2.58 7.61
CA LYS A 83 -13.56 4.05 7.67
C LYS A 83 -12.17 4.69 7.62
N LYS A 84 -11.21 4.14 8.36
CA LYS A 84 -9.81 4.58 8.39
C LYS A 84 -9.15 4.45 7.02
N TYR A 85 -9.32 3.32 6.33
CA TYR A 85 -8.78 3.15 4.98
C TYR A 85 -9.41 4.08 3.95
N ILE A 86 -10.71 4.34 4.05
CA ILE A 86 -11.40 5.32 3.20
C ILE A 86 -10.82 6.72 3.45
N TYR A 87 -10.73 7.13 4.72
CA TYR A 87 -10.15 8.43 5.10
C TYR A 87 -8.72 8.59 4.56
N PHE A 88 -7.85 7.59 4.76
CA PHE A 88 -6.49 7.64 4.24
C PHE A 88 -6.42 7.67 2.73
N THR A 89 -7.28 6.91 2.04
CA THR A 89 -7.34 6.93 0.57
C THR A 89 -7.73 8.32 0.07
N PHE A 90 -8.75 8.94 0.65
CA PHE A 90 -9.16 10.30 0.29
C PHE A 90 -8.09 11.34 0.65
N TYR A 91 -7.53 11.28 1.85
CA TYR A 91 -6.44 12.17 2.26
C TYR A 91 -5.29 12.11 1.27
N ARG A 92 -4.89 10.90 0.83
CA ARG A 92 -3.79 10.73 -0.13
C ARG A 92 -4.12 11.25 -1.54
N ILE A 93 -5.38 11.16 -1.96
CA ILE A 93 -5.83 11.73 -3.24
C ILE A 93 -5.78 13.27 -3.21
N PHE A 94 -6.19 13.90 -2.10
CA PHE A 94 -6.30 15.36 -2.01
C PHE A 94 -5.05 16.09 -1.49
N LYS A 95 -4.37 15.53 -0.49
CA LYS A 95 -3.23 16.17 0.22
C LYS A 95 -1.86 15.53 -0.07
N GLY A 96 -1.83 14.36 -0.71
CA GLY A 96 -0.58 13.66 -1.04
C GLY A 96 -0.10 12.70 0.06
N GLU A 97 1.19 12.43 0.11
CA GLU A 97 1.77 11.42 1.00
C GLU A 97 1.74 11.85 2.47
N ILE A 98 1.40 10.90 3.34
CA ILE A 98 1.24 11.13 4.77
C ILE A 98 2.63 11.07 5.41
N LYS A 99 3.18 12.25 5.70
CA LYS A 99 4.48 12.39 6.39
C LYS A 99 4.36 12.54 7.91
N GLU A 100 3.15 12.84 8.39
CA GLU A 100 2.86 13.06 9.81
C GLU A 100 2.15 11.84 10.41
N ASP A 101 2.38 11.59 11.70
CA ASP A 101 1.69 10.54 12.48
C ASP A 101 0.20 10.91 12.63
N ILE A 102 -0.59 10.64 11.58
CA ILE A 102 -2.05 10.72 11.66
C ILE A 102 -2.58 9.61 12.60
N GLN A 103 -1.77 8.59 12.89
CA GLN A 103 -2.08 7.57 13.89
C GLN A 103 -0.84 6.80 14.33
N GLU A 104 -0.71 6.55 15.64
CA GLU A 104 0.26 5.61 16.19
C GLU A 104 0.06 4.23 15.53
N TYR A 105 1.07 3.81 14.77
CA TYR A 105 1.12 2.50 14.16
C TYR A 105 2.23 1.69 14.82
N GLU A 106 1.87 0.82 15.76
CA GLU A 106 2.82 -0.12 16.35
C GLU A 106 2.96 -1.35 15.46
N PHE A 107 4.01 -1.38 14.64
CA PHE A 107 4.37 -2.55 13.86
C PHE A 107 4.90 -3.65 14.79
N GLY A 108 4.20 -4.79 14.89
CA GLY A 108 4.68 -5.96 15.62
C GLY A 108 4.18 -6.13 17.05
N ASN A 109 3.43 -5.18 17.63
CA ASN A 109 2.76 -5.36 18.94
C ASN A 109 1.48 -6.20 18.79
N PHE A 110 1.68 -7.48 18.55
CA PHE A 110 0.65 -8.39 18.06
C PHE A 110 0.80 -9.83 18.53
#